data_AF-A0A101WKJ8-F1
#
_entry.id   AF-A0A101WKJ8-F1
#
_cell.length_a   1.000
_cell.length_b   1.000
_cell.length_c   1.000
_cell.angle_alpha   90.00
_cell.angle_beta   90.00
_cell.angle_gamma   90.00
#
_symmetry.space_group_name_H-M   'P 1'
#
loop_
_entity.id
_entity.type
_entity.pdbx_description
1 polymer ?
#
loop_
_entity_poly.entity_id
_entity_poly.type
_entity_poly.pdbx_seq_one_letter_code
_entity_poly.pdbx_strand_id
1 'polypeptide(L)'
;MNIKTTIKEIESKYKILKNMDFSKDLDLEKSDRFYIDKSQGYIQFMYKVLEIIEPDDYNLIYGEMSAIDGQIRLIPTLNDMTDNKVKRAHLLIEKKFNLREINVFDIKVKLNKNTYFFLTMNNDYSYELLQAQKEKRIFLAGEYYQSARRKVIYFMLDENIAMIEYEGLNQLYSYFVPLKNAYYEDEINVIINFKDNIIRLGENKLYFKPSNIVKYDEPLYLSLVSNSKTTADCDMETFVSRIAYGTADSGYLYFNPIITVTNIRVLVICKGNPAIEYFSNSFNKWLTINDDGIINTEGREVMLRARLSTEDKIYQILIAQDENN
;
A
#
# COMPACT_ATOMS: atom_id res chain seq x y z
N MET A 1 -16.47 18.32 -14.56
CA MET A 1 -15.65 18.90 -15.64
C MET A 1 -15.67 17.95 -16.82
N ASN A 2 -16.01 18.41 -18.02
CA ASN A 2 -16.04 17.55 -19.22
C ASN A 2 -14.66 17.59 -19.90
N ILE A 3 -13.85 16.54 -19.67
CA ILE A 3 -12.46 16.46 -20.14
C ILE A 3 -12.36 16.70 -21.66
N LYS A 4 -13.31 16.19 -22.44
CA LYS A 4 -13.32 16.36 -23.91
C LYS A 4 -13.48 17.82 -24.34
N THR A 5 -14.26 18.62 -23.60
CA THR A 5 -14.42 20.05 -23.90
C THR A 5 -13.14 20.81 -23.58
N THR A 6 -12.51 20.51 -22.44
CA THR A 6 -11.24 21.14 -22.03
C THR A 6 -10.11 20.86 -23.02
N ILE A 7 -10.00 19.63 -23.55
CA ILE A 7 -8.98 19.29 -24.55
C ILE A 7 -9.15 20.14 -25.82
N LYS A 8 -10.39 20.27 -26.32
CA LYS A 8 -10.64 21.10 -27.52
C LYS A 8 -10.28 22.57 -27.32
N GLU A 9 -10.56 23.11 -26.15
CA GLU A 9 -10.17 24.48 -25.79
C GLU A 9 -8.64 24.63 -25.77
N ILE A 10 -7.92 23.63 -25.26
CA ILE A 10 -6.46 23.60 -25.24
C ILE A 10 -5.90 23.50 -26.68
N GLU A 11 -6.40 22.58 -27.49
CA GLU A 11 -5.98 22.39 -28.89
C GLU A 11 -6.24 23.62 -29.76
N SER A 12 -7.21 24.48 -29.40
CA SER A 12 -7.47 25.73 -30.11
C SER A 12 -6.51 26.88 -29.80
N LYS A 13 -5.69 26.74 -28.75
CA LYS A 13 -4.76 27.78 -28.26
C LYS A 13 -3.30 27.38 -28.40
N TYR A 14 -3.03 26.08 -28.42
CA TYR A 14 -1.68 25.55 -28.34
C TYR A 14 -1.47 24.44 -29.35
N LYS A 15 -0.28 24.43 -29.95
CA LYS A 15 0.20 23.30 -30.74
C LYS A 15 0.65 22.19 -29.81
N ILE A 16 -0.07 21.07 -29.79
CA ILE A 16 0.27 19.91 -28.96
C ILE A 16 1.46 19.17 -29.58
N LEU A 17 2.54 19.06 -28.80
CA LEU A 17 3.75 18.31 -29.18
C LEU A 17 3.68 16.86 -28.73
N LYS A 18 3.19 16.63 -27.50
CA LYS A 18 3.05 15.29 -26.93
C LYS A 18 1.84 15.22 -26.00
N ASN A 19 1.08 14.15 -26.13
CA ASN A 19 0.08 13.73 -25.15
C ASN A 19 0.64 12.51 -24.42
N MET A 20 0.83 12.62 -23.11
CA MET A 20 1.50 11.57 -22.33
C MET A 20 0.63 10.32 -22.22
N ASP A 21 1.17 9.17 -22.59
CA ASP A 21 0.59 7.84 -22.40
C ASP A 21 1.17 7.24 -21.12
N PHE A 22 0.40 7.26 -20.02
CA PHE A 22 0.85 6.74 -18.72
C PHE A 22 1.29 5.27 -18.75
N SER A 23 0.91 4.48 -19.76
CA SER A 23 1.38 3.10 -19.88
C SER A 23 2.79 2.96 -20.47
N LYS A 24 3.33 4.02 -21.07
CA LYS A 24 4.64 4.02 -21.77
C LYS A 24 5.59 5.10 -21.30
N ASP A 25 5.04 6.25 -20.91
CA ASP A 25 5.82 7.44 -20.61
C ASP A 25 6.20 7.55 -19.12
N LEU A 26 5.73 6.64 -18.26
CA LEU A 26 6.16 6.57 -16.86
C LEU A 26 7.45 5.76 -16.72
N ASP A 27 8.38 6.28 -15.92
CA ASP A 27 9.52 5.53 -15.42
C ASP A 27 9.06 4.72 -14.20
N LEU A 28 8.77 3.44 -14.42
CA LEU A 28 8.22 2.53 -13.40
C LEU A 28 9.22 2.22 -12.28
N GLU A 29 10.51 2.35 -12.54
CA GLU A 29 11.57 2.04 -11.59
C GLU A 29 11.78 3.19 -10.60
N LYS A 30 11.69 4.43 -11.08
CA LYS A 30 11.86 5.62 -10.22
C LYS A 30 10.58 6.08 -9.55
N SER A 31 9.41 5.73 -10.10
CA SER A 31 8.12 6.19 -9.59
C SER A 31 7.72 5.50 -8.30
N ASP A 32 7.11 6.28 -7.41
CA ASP A 32 6.41 5.76 -6.23
C ASP A 32 5.18 4.93 -6.64
N ARG A 33 4.51 4.30 -5.67
CA ARG A 33 3.40 3.40 -5.99
C ARG A 33 2.18 4.18 -6.48
N PHE A 34 1.66 3.74 -7.62
CA PHE A 34 0.49 4.35 -8.25
C PHE A 34 -0.49 3.30 -8.78
N TYR A 35 -1.66 3.78 -9.20
CA TYR A 35 -2.70 3.00 -9.84
C TYR A 35 -3.15 3.70 -11.13
N ILE A 36 -3.28 2.94 -12.21
CA ILE A 36 -3.83 3.41 -13.49
C ILE A 36 -5.25 2.85 -13.68
N ASP A 37 -6.23 3.74 -13.71
CA ASP A 37 -7.62 3.40 -14.04
C ASP A 37 -7.83 3.53 -15.54
N LYS A 38 -7.62 2.45 -16.30
CA LYS A 38 -7.81 2.47 -17.76
C LYS A 38 -9.25 2.81 -18.17
N SER A 39 -10.24 2.44 -17.34
CA SER A 39 -11.66 2.69 -17.65
C SER A 39 -12.05 4.16 -17.55
N GLN A 40 -11.42 4.89 -16.63
CA GLN A 40 -11.68 6.31 -16.36
C GLN A 40 -10.57 7.21 -16.91
N GLY A 41 -9.47 6.64 -17.42
CA GLY A 41 -8.35 7.36 -18.02
C GLY A 41 -7.59 8.25 -17.03
N TYR A 42 -7.31 7.78 -15.81
CA TYR A 42 -6.48 8.53 -14.86
C TYR A 42 -5.40 7.68 -14.19
N ILE A 43 -4.34 8.34 -13.76
CA ILE A 43 -3.38 7.82 -12.78
C ILE A 43 -3.64 8.45 -11.41
N GLN A 44 -3.49 7.65 -10.36
CA GLN A 44 -3.64 8.06 -8.98
C GLN A 44 -2.44 7.60 -8.16
N PHE A 45 -1.87 8.51 -7.37
CA PHE A 45 -0.85 8.17 -6.38
C PHE A 45 -1.46 7.35 -5.25
N MET A 46 -0.76 6.30 -4.85
CA MET A 46 -1.18 5.42 -3.77
C MET A 46 -0.39 5.69 -2.50
N TYR A 47 0.94 5.58 -2.58
CA TYR A 47 1.86 5.85 -1.47
C TYR A 47 3.31 5.84 -1.97
N LYS A 48 4.19 6.49 -1.21
CA LYS A 48 5.65 6.43 -1.39
C LYS A 48 6.17 5.20 -0.69
N VAL A 49 6.84 4.30 -1.43
CA VAL A 49 7.46 3.11 -0.85
C VAL A 49 8.69 3.55 -0.06
N LEU A 50 8.75 3.21 1.22
CA LEU A 50 9.95 3.45 2.03
C LEU A 50 10.84 2.21 2.04
N GLU A 51 10.23 1.04 2.18
CA GLU A 51 10.94 -0.23 2.22
C GLU A 51 10.03 -1.39 1.83
N ILE A 52 10.66 -2.48 1.42
CA ILE A 52 10.06 -3.80 1.25
C ILE A 52 10.65 -4.68 2.35
N ILE A 53 9.80 -5.44 3.03
CA ILE A 53 10.22 -6.41 4.05
C ILE A 53 10.87 -7.58 3.34
N GLU A 54 12.09 -7.90 3.75
CA GLU A 54 12.88 -8.98 3.17
C GLU A 54 12.69 -10.29 3.96
N PRO A 55 13.01 -11.46 3.36
CA PRO A 55 12.89 -12.75 4.04
C PRO A 55 13.57 -12.83 5.42
N ASP A 56 14.71 -12.15 5.57
CA ASP A 56 15.50 -12.14 6.81
C ASP A 56 14.86 -11.34 7.95
N ASP A 57 13.86 -10.49 7.66
CA ASP A 57 13.11 -9.74 8.67
C ASP A 57 12.03 -10.60 9.36
N TYR A 58 11.72 -11.79 8.81
CA TYR A 58 10.68 -12.66 9.34
C TYR A 58 11.21 -13.57 10.44
N ASN A 59 10.56 -13.50 11.59
CA ASN A 59 10.77 -14.38 12.71
C ASN A 59 9.54 -15.29 12.93
N LEU A 60 9.71 -16.59 12.76
CA LEU A 60 8.67 -17.60 13.00
C LEU A 60 8.44 -17.83 14.50
N ILE A 61 7.20 -17.63 14.96
CA ILE A 61 6.77 -17.88 16.34
C ILE A 61 6.23 -19.30 16.50
N TYR A 62 5.36 -19.74 15.58
CA TYR A 62 4.83 -21.11 15.51
C TYR A 62 4.39 -21.44 14.07
N GLY A 63 4.24 -22.73 13.75
CA GLY A 63 3.96 -23.20 12.40
C GLY A 63 5.23 -23.60 11.64
N GLU A 64 5.12 -23.67 10.33
CA GLU A 64 6.27 -23.82 9.43
C GLU A 64 6.31 -22.67 8.41
N MET A 65 7.53 -22.30 8.02
CA MET A 65 7.80 -21.26 7.01
C MET A 65 8.84 -21.78 6.02
N SER A 66 8.64 -21.48 4.74
CA SER A 66 9.64 -21.68 3.69
C SER A 66 9.61 -20.56 2.67
N ALA A 67 10.77 -20.12 2.17
CA ALA A 67 10.85 -19.22 1.02
C ALA A 67 10.77 -20.02 -0.29
N ILE A 68 9.84 -19.68 -1.18
CA ILE A 68 9.63 -20.33 -2.49
C ILE A 68 9.36 -19.25 -3.53
N ASP A 69 10.15 -19.22 -4.61
CA ASP A 69 9.98 -18.30 -5.75
C ASP A 69 9.82 -16.81 -5.35
N GLY A 70 10.57 -16.37 -4.34
CA GLY A 70 10.50 -15.01 -3.81
C GLY A 70 9.26 -14.71 -2.95
N GLN A 71 8.51 -15.73 -2.55
CA GLN A 71 7.36 -15.64 -1.64
C GLN A 71 7.66 -16.38 -0.34
N ILE A 72 6.97 -15.99 0.73
CA ILE A 72 6.96 -16.72 1.99
C ILE A 72 5.73 -17.63 2.03
N ARG A 73 5.96 -18.95 2.06
CA ARG A 73 4.93 -19.95 2.30
C ARG A 73 4.80 -20.21 3.78
N LEU A 74 3.57 -20.08 4.29
CA LEU A 74 3.17 -20.37 5.65
C LEU A 74 2.31 -21.62 5.70
N ILE A 75 2.69 -22.56 6.56
CA ILE A 75 1.97 -23.82 6.76
C ILE A 75 1.54 -23.89 8.23
N PRO A 76 0.23 -23.76 8.53
CA PRO A 76 -0.27 -23.91 9.88
C PRO A 76 -0.04 -25.33 10.42
N THR A 77 0.58 -25.44 11.59
CA THR A 77 0.79 -26.72 12.29
C THR A 77 0.00 -26.75 13.60
N LEU A 78 -0.17 -27.94 14.19
CA LEU A 78 -0.70 -28.02 15.55
C LEU A 78 0.27 -27.33 16.51
N ASN A 79 -0.30 -26.54 17.42
CA ASN A 79 0.46 -25.85 18.45
C ASN A 79 0.30 -26.61 19.77
N ASP A 80 1.35 -27.31 20.19
CA ASP A 80 1.39 -28.07 21.45
C ASP A 80 1.19 -27.19 22.70
N MET A 81 1.32 -25.86 22.57
CA MET A 81 1.10 -24.91 23.66
C MET A 81 -0.39 -24.62 23.92
N THR A 82 -1.30 -25.11 23.07
CA THR A 82 -2.74 -24.89 23.24
C THR A 82 -3.52 -26.20 23.14
N ASP A 83 -4.45 -26.46 24.06
CA ASP A 83 -5.29 -27.67 24.07
C ASP A 83 -6.33 -27.74 22.94
N ASN A 84 -6.24 -26.87 21.93
CA ASN A 84 -7.18 -26.84 20.81
C ASN A 84 -6.55 -27.47 19.56
N LYS A 85 -7.42 -28.02 18.70
CA LYS A 85 -7.01 -28.68 17.45
C LYS A 85 -6.83 -27.71 16.28
N VAL A 86 -6.76 -26.41 16.53
CA VAL A 86 -6.62 -25.40 15.47
C VAL A 86 -5.15 -25.34 15.07
N LYS A 87 -4.87 -25.55 13.79
CA LYS A 87 -3.52 -25.41 13.26
C LYS A 87 -3.23 -23.94 13.00
N ARG A 88 -2.02 -23.48 13.33
CA ARG A 88 -1.64 -22.08 13.22
C ARG A 88 -0.21 -21.92 12.71
N ALA A 89 0.03 -20.85 11.96
CA ALA A 89 1.35 -20.33 11.65
C ALA A 89 1.39 -18.84 11.98
N HIS A 90 2.48 -18.35 12.57
CA HIS A 90 2.64 -16.95 12.95
C HIS A 90 4.05 -16.46 12.69
N LEU A 91 4.14 -15.48 11.81
CA LEU A 91 5.36 -14.72 11.53
C LEU A 91 5.30 -13.37 12.21
N LEU A 92 6.36 -13.02 12.91
CA LEU A 92 6.59 -11.71 13.48
C LEU A 92 7.65 -11.00 12.64
N ILE A 93 7.43 -9.74 12.31
CA ILE A 93 8.44 -8.90 11.67
C ILE A 93 9.14 -8.13 12.80
N GLU A 94 10.45 -8.34 12.97
CA GLU A 94 11.22 -7.78 14.10
C GLU A 94 11.59 -6.31 13.92
N LYS A 95 10.67 -5.54 13.33
CA LYS A 95 10.80 -4.12 13.08
C LYS A 95 9.67 -3.37 13.77
N LYS A 96 10.02 -2.27 14.44
CA LYS A 96 9.04 -1.34 15.01
C LYS A 96 8.61 -0.33 13.95
N PHE A 97 7.31 -0.12 13.85
CA PHE A 97 6.67 0.82 12.93
C PHE A 97 6.01 1.94 13.72
N ASN A 98 6.40 3.19 13.45
CA ASN A 98 5.71 4.37 13.95
C ASN A 98 4.65 4.79 12.92
N LEU A 99 3.36 4.68 13.26
CA LEU A 99 2.27 4.99 12.31
C LEU A 99 2.20 6.47 11.89
N ARG A 100 2.90 7.37 12.58
CA ARG A 100 3.05 8.77 12.15
C ARG A 100 4.00 8.92 10.96
N GLU A 101 4.97 8.04 10.83
CA GLU A 101 5.98 8.04 9.77
C GLU A 101 5.64 7.03 8.66
N ILE A 102 5.08 5.89 9.06
CA ILE A 102 4.73 4.75 8.20
C ILE A 102 3.24 4.51 8.36
N ASN A 103 2.44 5.13 7.49
CA ASN A 103 0.99 5.08 7.57
C ASN A 103 0.35 4.20 6.49
N VAL A 104 1.14 3.55 5.63
CA VAL A 104 0.65 2.61 4.62
C VAL A 104 1.38 1.27 4.69
N PHE A 105 0.62 0.18 4.62
CA PHE A 105 1.10 -1.18 4.37
C PHE A 105 0.45 -1.75 3.10
N ASP A 106 1.25 -2.30 2.20
CA ASP A 106 0.85 -2.96 0.96
C ASP A 106 1.30 -4.43 1.03
N ILE A 107 0.32 -5.32 1.13
CA ILE A 107 0.51 -6.73 1.41
C ILE A 107 -0.10 -7.53 0.28
N LYS A 108 0.73 -8.37 -0.35
CA LYS A 108 0.31 -9.24 -1.44
C LYS A 108 0.27 -10.68 -0.95
N VAL A 109 -0.92 -11.28 -0.93
CA VAL A 109 -1.16 -12.60 -0.34
C VAL A 109 -2.03 -13.47 -1.22
N LYS A 110 -1.78 -14.78 -1.21
CA LYS A 110 -2.63 -15.80 -1.81
C LYS A 110 -3.13 -16.75 -0.72
N LEU A 111 -4.45 -16.90 -0.65
CA LEU A 111 -5.14 -17.62 0.42
C LEU A 111 -5.70 -18.96 -0.06
N ASN A 112 -5.65 -19.96 0.81
CA ASN A 112 -6.39 -21.20 0.65
C ASN A 112 -7.79 -21.07 1.29
N LYS A 113 -8.81 -21.70 0.67
CA LYS A 113 -10.20 -21.69 1.16
C LYS A 113 -10.39 -22.16 2.60
N ASN A 114 -9.48 -22.99 3.09
CA ASN A 114 -9.49 -23.57 4.44
C ASN A 114 -8.61 -22.78 5.44
N THR A 115 -8.17 -21.57 5.09
CA THR A 115 -7.33 -20.73 5.96
C THR A 115 -8.00 -19.40 6.28
N TYR A 116 -7.84 -18.92 7.51
CA TYR A 116 -8.04 -17.53 7.90
C TYR A 116 -6.68 -16.84 7.91
N PHE A 117 -6.58 -15.67 7.29
CA PHE A 117 -5.37 -14.87 7.35
C PHE A 117 -5.59 -13.61 8.18
N PHE A 118 -4.63 -13.32 9.06
CA PHE A 118 -4.64 -12.14 9.91
C PHE A 118 -3.35 -11.35 9.71
N LEU A 119 -3.49 -10.05 9.51
CA LEU A 119 -2.45 -9.09 9.81
C LEU A 119 -2.70 -8.57 11.22
N THR A 120 -1.68 -8.52 12.07
CA THR A 120 -1.82 -7.91 13.39
C THR A 120 -0.75 -6.88 13.67
N MET A 121 -1.17 -5.73 14.20
CA MET A 121 -0.29 -4.71 14.75
C MET A 121 -0.27 -4.87 16.28
N ASN A 122 0.91 -5.08 16.84
CA ASN A 122 1.13 -5.44 18.24
C ASN A 122 1.94 -4.36 18.93
N ASN A 123 1.51 -3.88 20.09
CA ASN A 123 2.38 -3.04 20.91
C ASN A 123 3.51 -3.85 21.59
N ASP A 124 4.42 -3.16 22.28
CA ASP A 124 5.57 -3.78 22.97
C ASP A 124 5.17 -4.92 23.90
N TYR A 125 4.10 -4.74 24.69
CA TYR A 125 3.62 -5.77 25.61
C TYR A 125 3.12 -7.03 24.88
N SER A 126 2.44 -6.86 23.74
CA SER A 126 1.99 -7.98 22.90
C SER A 126 3.14 -8.67 22.19
N TYR A 127 4.17 -7.91 21.76
CA TYR A 127 5.41 -8.46 21.19
C TYR A 127 6.16 -9.34 22.18
N GLU A 128 6.35 -8.86 23.43
CA GLU A 128 7.00 -9.63 24.48
C GLU A 128 6.29 -10.96 24.72
N LEU A 129 4.96 -10.98 24.69
CA LEU A 129 4.17 -12.19 24.82
C LEU A 129 4.43 -13.19 23.68
N LEU A 130 4.57 -12.71 22.44
CA LEU A 130 4.85 -13.57 21.28
C LEU A 130 6.25 -14.16 21.34
N GLN A 131 7.26 -13.37 21.71
CA GLN A 131 8.63 -13.88 21.88
C GLN A 131 8.71 -14.91 23.00
N ALA A 132 8.01 -14.64 24.09
CA ALA A 132 7.90 -15.52 25.22
C ALA A 132 7.25 -16.88 24.85
N GLN A 133 6.24 -16.86 23.96
CA GLN A 133 5.66 -18.08 23.38
C GLN A 133 6.65 -18.85 22.51
N LYS A 134 7.41 -18.16 21.65
CA LYS A 134 8.46 -18.77 20.80
C LYS A 134 9.47 -19.56 21.64
N GLU A 135 9.82 -19.04 22.82
CA GLU A 135 10.78 -19.65 23.74
C GLU A 135 10.18 -20.78 24.61
N LYS A 136 8.92 -21.17 24.38
CA LYS A 136 8.20 -22.21 25.13
C LYS A 136 8.21 -22.00 26.65
N ARG A 137 8.34 -20.75 27.10
CA ARG A 137 8.24 -20.43 28.53
C ARG A 137 6.78 -20.66 28.98
N ILE A 138 6.59 -21.31 30.13
CA ILE A 138 5.25 -21.59 30.69
C ILE A 138 4.66 -20.27 31.17
N PHE A 139 3.57 -19.81 30.54
CA PHE A 139 2.87 -18.59 30.96
C PHE A 139 1.47 -18.89 31.45
N LEU A 140 1.07 -18.19 32.51
CA LEU A 140 -0.32 -17.93 32.84
C LEU A 140 -0.89 -16.95 31.80
N ALA A 141 -1.07 -17.45 30.57
CA ALA A 141 -1.52 -16.68 29.42
C ALA A 141 -2.79 -15.86 29.72
N GLY A 142 -3.65 -16.37 30.60
CA GLY A 142 -4.90 -15.73 31.01
C GLY A 142 -4.74 -14.32 31.58
N GLU A 143 -3.80 -14.07 32.49
CA GLU A 143 -3.64 -12.73 33.11
C GLU A 143 -3.11 -11.70 32.12
N TYR A 144 -2.23 -12.13 31.22
CA TYR A 144 -1.63 -11.27 30.20
C TYR A 144 -2.61 -10.90 29.09
N TYR A 145 -3.42 -11.86 28.61
CA TYR A 145 -4.47 -11.57 27.64
C TYR A 145 -5.56 -10.64 28.22
N GLN A 146 -5.77 -10.67 29.53
CA GLN A 146 -6.68 -9.78 30.25
C GLN A 146 -6.09 -8.37 30.53
N SER A 147 -4.77 -8.21 30.44
CA SER A 147 -4.11 -6.95 30.77
C SER A 147 -4.51 -5.83 29.81
N ALA A 148 -4.97 -4.71 30.36
CA ALA A 148 -5.28 -3.50 29.58
C ALA A 148 -4.03 -2.89 28.88
N ARG A 149 -2.83 -3.35 29.24
CA ARG A 149 -1.59 -2.97 28.53
C ARG A 149 -1.48 -3.64 27.16
N ARG A 150 -2.18 -4.75 26.93
CA ARG A 150 -2.16 -5.46 25.65
C ARG A 150 -3.00 -4.69 24.65
N LYS A 151 -2.39 -4.25 23.54
CA LYS A 151 -3.09 -3.57 22.45
C LYS A 151 -2.78 -4.22 21.12
N VAL A 152 -3.83 -4.64 20.41
CA VAL A 152 -3.71 -5.34 19.12
C VAL A 152 -4.79 -4.88 18.15
N ILE A 153 -4.37 -4.59 16.92
CA ILE A 153 -5.28 -4.43 15.77
C ILE A 153 -5.22 -5.70 14.94
N TYR A 154 -6.37 -6.32 14.71
CA TYR A 154 -6.52 -7.44 13.79
C TYR A 154 -7.08 -6.93 12.47
N PHE A 155 -6.46 -7.32 11.36
CA PHE A 155 -7.09 -7.33 10.05
C PHE A 155 -7.26 -8.77 9.60
N MET A 156 -8.50 -9.24 9.54
CA MET A 156 -8.83 -10.57 9.05
C MET A 156 -9.19 -10.48 7.58
N LEU A 157 -8.60 -11.35 6.76
CA LEU A 157 -8.95 -11.54 5.36
C LEU A 157 -9.50 -12.95 5.17
N ASP A 158 -10.79 -13.03 4.83
CA ASP A 158 -11.49 -14.25 4.47
C ASP A 158 -12.66 -13.96 3.50
N GLU A 159 -13.85 -14.52 3.70
CA GLU A 159 -15.11 -14.10 3.06
C GLU A 159 -15.51 -12.68 3.46
N ASN A 160 -14.89 -12.14 4.51
CA ASN A 160 -15.05 -10.78 4.98
C ASN A 160 -13.67 -10.14 5.17
N ILE A 161 -13.62 -8.82 5.08
CA ILE A 161 -12.56 -8.06 5.75
C ILE A 161 -13.10 -7.64 7.10
N ALA A 162 -12.38 -7.99 8.16
CA ALA A 162 -12.63 -7.45 9.48
C ALA A 162 -11.44 -6.63 9.94
N MET A 163 -11.69 -5.46 10.53
CA MET A 163 -10.69 -4.76 11.34
C MET A 163 -11.22 -4.67 12.77
N ILE A 164 -10.48 -5.21 13.73
CA ILE A 164 -10.91 -5.29 15.13
C ILE A 164 -9.77 -4.80 16.02
N GLU A 165 -10.06 -3.88 16.94
CA GLU A 165 -9.10 -3.42 17.93
C GLU A 165 -9.44 -3.97 19.32
N TYR A 166 -8.42 -4.42 20.04
CA TYR A 166 -8.53 -4.88 21.42
C TYR A 166 -7.61 -4.11 22.38
N GLU A 167 -8.12 -3.86 23.58
CA GLU A 167 -7.33 -3.54 24.78
C GLU A 167 -7.57 -4.63 25.83
N GLY A 168 -6.55 -5.44 26.12
CA GLY A 168 -6.73 -6.70 26.86
C GLY A 168 -7.67 -7.66 26.11
N LEU A 169 -8.78 -8.02 26.76
CA LEU A 169 -9.90 -8.76 26.17
C LEU A 169 -11.05 -7.86 25.70
N ASN A 170 -11.01 -6.57 25.99
CA ASN A 170 -12.07 -5.65 25.61
C ASN A 170 -11.93 -5.30 24.13
N GLN A 171 -12.93 -5.69 23.34
CA GLN A 171 -13.03 -5.24 21.96
C GLN A 171 -13.46 -3.76 21.96
N LEU A 172 -12.56 -2.88 21.50
CA LEU A 172 -12.82 -1.44 21.48
C LEU A 172 -13.72 -1.06 20.30
N TYR A 173 -13.43 -1.61 19.13
CA TYR A 173 -14.29 -1.48 17.96
C TYR A 173 -14.09 -2.65 17.00
N SER A 174 -15.06 -2.83 16.10
CA SER A 174 -14.94 -3.74 14.98
C SER A 174 -15.61 -3.16 13.74
N TYR A 175 -14.98 -3.38 12.59
CA TYR A 175 -15.51 -3.06 11.28
C TYR A 175 -15.50 -4.32 10.43
N PHE A 176 -16.61 -4.61 9.74
CA PHE A 176 -16.78 -5.80 8.92
C PHE A 176 -17.34 -5.44 7.56
N VAL A 177 -16.77 -6.02 6.51
CA VAL A 177 -17.31 -5.91 5.16
C VAL A 177 -17.29 -7.26 4.46
N PRO A 178 -18.46 -7.76 4.01
CA PRO A 178 -18.51 -8.96 3.20
C PRO A 178 -17.87 -8.74 1.83
N LEU A 179 -17.07 -9.72 1.40
CA LEU A 179 -16.55 -9.81 0.05
C LEU A 179 -17.57 -10.55 -0.80
N LYS A 180 -18.07 -9.90 -1.86
CA LYS A 180 -19.04 -10.52 -2.77
C LYS A 180 -18.50 -11.77 -3.46
N ASN A 181 -17.18 -11.86 -3.64
CA ASN A 181 -16.46 -13.04 -4.09
C ASN A 181 -15.22 -13.19 -3.20
N ALA A 182 -15.08 -14.34 -2.53
CA ALA A 182 -13.87 -14.66 -1.81
C ALA A 182 -12.75 -14.97 -2.81
N TYR A 183 -11.60 -14.31 -2.65
CA TYR A 183 -10.48 -14.38 -3.60
C TYR A 183 -9.55 -15.57 -3.31
N TYR A 184 -10.13 -16.76 -3.13
CA TYR A 184 -9.33 -17.96 -2.87
C TYR A 184 -8.50 -18.32 -4.09
N GLU A 185 -7.28 -18.79 -3.86
CA GLU A 185 -6.31 -19.24 -4.89
C GLU A 185 -5.80 -18.16 -5.84
N ASP A 186 -6.46 -17.00 -5.88
CA ASP A 186 -5.99 -15.77 -6.50
C ASP A 186 -5.05 -15.00 -5.56
N GLU A 187 -4.17 -14.22 -6.16
CA GLU A 187 -3.31 -13.31 -5.42
C GLU A 187 -4.02 -11.98 -5.20
N ILE A 188 -4.09 -11.56 -3.94
CA ILE A 188 -4.82 -10.38 -3.48
C ILE A 188 -3.80 -9.34 -3.05
N ASN A 189 -3.92 -8.14 -3.59
CA ASN A 189 -3.23 -6.98 -3.04
C ASN A 189 -4.11 -6.28 -2.01
N VAL A 190 -3.59 -6.08 -0.79
CA VAL A 190 -4.25 -5.40 0.32
C VAL A 190 -3.44 -4.16 0.67
N ILE A 191 -4.01 -2.98 0.48
CA ILE A 191 -3.39 -1.71 0.90
C ILE A 191 -4.17 -1.16 2.09
N ILE A 192 -3.50 -1.01 3.23
CA ILE A 192 -4.03 -0.44 4.46
C ILE A 192 -3.36 0.91 4.65
N ASN A 193 -4.13 2.00 4.58
CA ASN A 193 -3.71 3.37 4.84
C ASN A 193 -4.35 3.86 6.14
N PHE A 194 -3.55 3.90 7.20
CA PHE A 194 -3.93 4.33 8.54
C PHE A 194 -4.17 5.84 8.63
N LYS A 195 -3.55 6.65 7.77
CA LYS A 195 -3.70 8.11 7.79
C LYS A 195 -5.09 8.53 7.30
N ASP A 196 -5.50 7.99 6.16
CA ASP A 196 -6.76 8.35 5.51
C ASP A 196 -7.92 7.44 5.90
N ASN A 197 -7.65 6.47 6.77
CA ASN A 197 -8.56 5.41 7.17
C ASN A 197 -9.03 4.60 5.96
N ILE A 198 -8.15 4.21 5.04
CA ILE A 198 -8.54 3.52 3.79
C ILE A 198 -8.01 2.09 3.79
N ILE A 199 -8.89 1.12 3.50
CA ILE A 199 -8.48 -0.23 3.12
C ILE A 199 -8.90 -0.45 1.67
N ARG A 200 -7.96 -0.91 0.84
CA ARG A 200 -8.18 -1.23 -0.57
C ARG A 200 -7.82 -2.68 -0.86
N LEU A 201 -8.73 -3.40 -1.50
CA LEU A 201 -8.48 -4.75 -2.03
C LEU A 201 -8.40 -4.79 -3.55
N GLY A 202 -7.36 -5.45 -4.06
CA GLY A 202 -7.13 -5.74 -5.46
C GLY A 202 -7.22 -4.52 -6.36
N GLU A 203 -7.45 -4.77 -7.65
CA GLU A 203 -7.82 -3.72 -8.60
C GLU A 203 -9.27 -3.26 -8.41
N ASN A 204 -10.12 -4.09 -7.79
CA ASN A 204 -11.58 -3.96 -7.70
C ASN A 204 -12.11 -2.86 -6.75
N LYS A 205 -11.29 -1.88 -6.38
CA LYS A 205 -11.76 -0.60 -5.78
C LYS A 205 -12.72 -0.77 -4.59
N LEU A 206 -12.61 -1.86 -3.84
CA LEU A 206 -13.37 -1.97 -2.59
C LEU A 206 -12.69 -1.01 -1.61
N TYR A 207 -13.28 0.17 -1.49
CA TYR A 207 -12.85 1.26 -0.61
C TYR A 207 -13.63 1.15 0.68
N PHE A 208 -12.91 0.98 1.77
CA PHE A 208 -13.49 1.04 3.09
C PHE A 208 -12.90 2.23 3.81
N LYS A 209 -13.79 3.10 4.32
CA LYS A 209 -13.43 4.23 5.16
C LYS A 209 -14.05 4.08 6.54
N PRO A 210 -13.43 3.28 7.44
CA PRO A 210 -13.88 3.20 8.82
C PRO A 210 -13.88 4.61 9.42
N SER A 211 -14.92 4.93 10.17
CA SER A 211 -15.12 6.27 10.74
C SER A 211 -13.96 6.69 11.64
N ASN A 212 -13.22 5.74 12.22
CA ASN A 212 -11.92 5.94 12.87
C ASN A 212 -11.05 4.68 12.65
N ILE A 213 -10.03 4.73 11.78
CA ILE A 213 -8.89 3.81 11.92
C ILE A 213 -7.98 4.41 13.00
N VAL A 214 -7.34 3.52 13.75
CA VAL A 214 -6.72 3.83 15.03
C VAL A 214 -5.67 4.92 14.95
N LYS A 215 -5.71 5.82 15.93
CA LYS A 215 -4.60 6.69 16.27
C LYS A 215 -3.74 6.00 17.31
N TYR A 216 -2.77 5.20 16.86
CA TYR A 216 -1.69 4.73 17.74
C TYR A 216 -0.54 5.71 17.67
N ASP A 217 -0.22 6.28 18.82
CA ASP A 217 0.95 7.14 18.99
C ASP A 217 2.21 6.36 19.38
N GLU A 218 2.04 5.09 19.76
CA GLU A 218 3.13 4.19 20.12
C GLU A 218 3.60 3.39 18.91
N PRO A 219 4.91 3.08 18.81
CA PRO A 219 5.41 2.14 17.82
C PRO A 219 4.78 0.75 17.96
N LEU A 220 4.52 0.08 16.84
CA LEU A 220 3.89 -1.22 16.77
C LEU A 220 4.76 -2.21 15.99
N TYR A 221 4.61 -3.50 16.28
CA TYR A 221 5.19 -4.61 15.53
C TYR A 221 4.15 -5.24 14.62
N LEU A 222 4.55 -5.54 13.40
CA LEU A 222 3.71 -6.24 12.45
C LEU A 222 3.87 -7.75 12.58
N SER A 223 2.77 -8.49 12.55
CA SER A 223 2.82 -9.93 12.45
C SER A 223 1.71 -10.51 11.58
N LEU A 224 1.98 -11.66 10.97
CA LEU A 224 1.11 -12.37 10.05
C LEU A 224 0.69 -13.68 10.71
N VAL A 225 -0.60 -13.98 10.74
CA VAL A 225 -1.12 -15.23 11.30
C VAL A 225 -1.95 -15.93 10.24
N SER A 226 -1.69 -17.22 10.03
CA SER A 226 -2.54 -18.09 9.23
C SER A 226 -3.10 -19.17 10.14
N ASN A 227 -4.43 -19.26 10.24
CA ASN A 227 -5.12 -20.26 11.04
C ASN A 227 -5.94 -21.19 10.15
N SER A 228 -6.06 -22.45 10.54
CA SER A 228 -6.98 -23.37 9.88
C SER A 228 -8.44 -23.05 10.19
N LYS A 229 -9.31 -23.12 9.17
CA LYS A 229 -10.78 -23.14 9.34
C LYS A 229 -11.30 -24.50 9.75
N THR A 230 -10.54 -25.55 9.41
CA THR A 230 -10.90 -26.94 9.67
C THR A 230 -9.84 -27.59 10.55
N THR A 231 -10.22 -28.67 11.21
CA THR A 231 -9.29 -29.53 11.97
C THR A 231 -8.81 -30.73 11.15
N ALA A 232 -9.28 -30.85 9.89
CA ALA A 232 -8.95 -31.95 9.00
C ALA A 232 -7.55 -31.76 8.37
N ASP A 233 -6.92 -32.87 7.98
CA ASP A 233 -5.68 -32.85 7.20
C ASP A 233 -5.99 -32.53 5.74
N CYS A 234 -6.05 -31.25 5.42
CA CYS A 234 -6.09 -30.74 4.06
C CYS A 234 -4.94 -29.75 3.84
N ASP A 235 -4.61 -29.50 2.57
CA ASP A 235 -3.61 -28.49 2.22
C ASP A 235 -4.06 -27.12 2.75
N MET A 236 -3.31 -26.60 3.70
CA MET A 236 -3.55 -25.34 4.40
C MET A 236 -2.30 -24.50 4.25
N GLU A 237 -2.31 -23.65 3.23
CA GLU A 237 -1.14 -22.85 2.90
C GLU A 237 -1.56 -21.42 2.66
N THR A 238 -0.72 -20.50 3.11
CA THR A 238 -0.84 -19.08 2.79
C THR A 238 0.47 -18.63 2.21
N PHE A 239 0.42 -17.98 1.05
CA PHE A 239 1.60 -17.42 0.42
C PHE A 239 1.58 -15.91 0.59
N VAL A 240 2.65 -15.36 1.15
CA VAL A 240 2.88 -13.93 1.29
C VAL A 240 3.95 -13.55 0.28
N SER A 241 3.53 -12.92 -0.81
CA SER A 241 4.43 -12.62 -1.92
C SER A 241 5.25 -11.36 -1.68
N ARG A 242 4.69 -10.40 -0.93
CA ARG A 242 5.34 -9.13 -0.67
C ARG A 242 4.69 -8.41 0.50
N ILE A 243 5.49 -7.75 1.32
CA ILE A 243 5.04 -6.69 2.22
C ILE A 243 5.89 -5.47 1.96
N ALA A 244 5.26 -4.38 1.54
CA ALA A 244 5.89 -3.07 1.45
C ALA A 244 5.19 -2.12 2.42
N TYR A 245 5.92 -1.13 2.91
CA TYR A 245 5.33 -0.07 3.73
C TYR A 245 5.86 1.29 3.31
N GLY A 246 5.11 2.32 3.69
CA GLY A 246 5.37 3.65 3.19
C GLY A 246 4.53 4.75 3.80
N THR A 247 4.52 5.89 3.10
CA THR A 247 3.73 7.07 3.49
C THR A 247 2.77 7.50 2.38
N ALA A 248 1.55 7.85 2.79
CA ALA A 248 0.49 8.44 1.99
C ALA A 248 0.64 9.98 1.84
N ASP A 249 1.64 10.61 2.47
CA ASP A 249 1.74 12.08 2.51
C ASP A 249 1.92 12.69 1.13
N SER A 250 2.97 12.27 0.44
CA SER A 250 3.23 12.64 -0.94
C SER A 250 4.28 11.72 -1.55
N GLY A 251 4.27 11.65 -2.87
CA GLY A 251 5.31 10.97 -3.63
C GLY A 251 5.41 11.51 -5.04
N TYR A 252 6.23 10.85 -5.84
CA TYR A 252 6.58 11.28 -7.17
C TYR A 252 6.29 10.22 -8.22
N LEU A 253 5.73 10.66 -9.34
CA LEU A 253 5.68 9.90 -10.57
C LEU A 253 6.70 10.50 -11.52
N TYR A 254 7.70 9.71 -11.89
CA TYR A 254 8.73 10.12 -12.83
C TYR A 254 8.30 9.74 -14.25
N PHE A 255 8.55 10.65 -15.17
CA PHE A 255 8.30 10.40 -16.59
C PHE A 255 9.62 10.14 -17.31
N ASN A 256 9.57 9.27 -18.31
CA ASN A 256 10.67 9.06 -19.23
C ASN A 256 11.03 10.39 -19.91
N PRO A 257 12.32 10.67 -20.17
CA PRO A 257 12.76 11.92 -20.79
C PRO A 257 12.01 12.21 -22.09
N ILE A 258 11.63 13.47 -22.28
CA ILE A 258 10.90 13.91 -23.47
C ILE A 258 11.84 14.76 -24.32
N ILE A 259 12.09 14.32 -25.55
CA ILE A 259 12.79 15.12 -26.56
C ILE A 259 11.85 16.22 -27.00
N THR A 260 12.26 17.49 -26.83
CA THR A 260 11.40 18.64 -27.12
C THR A 260 12.14 19.74 -27.86
N VAL A 261 11.36 20.62 -28.48
CA VAL A 261 11.79 21.89 -29.05
C VAL A 261 11.94 22.95 -27.94
N THR A 262 12.52 24.11 -28.27
CA THR A 262 12.64 25.27 -27.38
C THR A 262 11.27 25.81 -26.97
N ASN A 263 11.16 26.30 -25.73
CA ASN A 263 9.97 26.95 -25.15
C ASN A 263 8.70 26.09 -25.19
N ILE A 264 8.53 25.25 -24.17
CA ILE A 264 7.36 24.39 -24.01
C ILE A 264 6.49 24.83 -22.82
N ARG A 265 5.20 24.48 -22.90
CA ARG A 265 4.26 24.49 -21.79
C ARG A 265 3.90 23.06 -21.41
N VAL A 266 3.60 22.85 -20.13
CA VAL A 266 3.07 21.59 -19.62
C VAL A 266 1.68 21.86 -19.07
N LEU A 267 0.67 21.32 -19.74
CA LEU A 267 -0.74 21.48 -19.37
C LEU A 267 -1.23 20.19 -18.72
N VAL A 268 -1.92 20.30 -17.59
CA VAL A 268 -2.35 19.15 -16.80
C VAL A 268 -3.85 19.20 -16.59
N ILE A 269 -4.52 18.08 -16.84
CA ILE A 269 -5.91 17.89 -16.45
C ILE A 269 -5.92 16.97 -15.24
N CYS A 270 -6.30 17.49 -14.09
CA CYS A 270 -6.23 16.77 -12.82
C CYS A 270 -7.43 17.03 -11.91
N LYS A 271 -7.53 16.18 -10.87
CA LYS A 271 -8.32 16.43 -9.66
C LYS A 271 -7.35 16.47 -8.48
N GLY A 272 -7.57 17.42 -7.57
CA GLY A 272 -6.65 17.69 -6.47
C GLY A 272 -5.57 18.69 -6.90
N ASN A 273 -4.41 18.67 -6.25
CA ASN A 273 -3.35 19.67 -6.45
C ASN A 273 -1.99 19.04 -6.79
N PRO A 274 -1.89 18.21 -7.86
CA PRO A 274 -0.61 17.70 -8.30
C PRO A 274 0.28 18.84 -8.80
N ALA A 275 1.56 18.81 -8.45
CA ALA A 275 2.55 19.77 -8.94
C ALA A 275 3.47 19.09 -9.95
N ILE A 276 3.54 19.61 -11.18
CA ILE A 276 4.53 19.13 -12.14
C ILE A 276 5.83 19.88 -11.95
N GLU A 277 6.92 19.13 -11.97
CA GLU A 277 8.27 19.64 -11.79
C GLU A 277 9.14 19.20 -12.99
N TYR A 278 10.08 20.05 -13.37
CA TYR A 278 11.12 19.72 -14.34
C TYR A 278 12.51 19.83 -13.72
N PHE A 279 13.47 19.05 -14.21
CA PHE A 279 14.84 19.15 -13.75
C PHE A 279 15.58 20.27 -14.50
N SER A 280 16.07 21.27 -13.77
CA SER A 280 16.89 22.34 -14.35
C SER A 280 18.37 22.03 -14.19
N ASN A 281 19.05 21.80 -15.31
CA ASN A 281 20.49 21.57 -15.34
C ASN A 281 21.29 22.78 -14.80
N SER A 282 20.84 24.00 -15.09
CA SER A 282 21.51 25.23 -14.65
C SER A 282 21.51 25.40 -13.13
N PHE A 283 20.44 24.96 -12.46
CA PHE A 283 20.32 25.03 -11.01
C PHE A 283 20.57 23.69 -10.30
N ASN A 284 20.82 22.62 -11.06
CA ASN A 284 20.97 21.25 -10.59
C ASN A 284 19.87 20.83 -9.60
N LYS A 285 18.61 21.17 -9.88
CA LYS A 285 17.46 20.88 -9.01
C LYS A 285 16.15 20.81 -9.77
N TRP A 286 15.16 20.18 -9.14
CA TRP A 286 13.78 20.16 -9.61
C TRP A 286 13.10 21.51 -9.34
N LEU A 287 12.40 22.03 -10.34
CA LEU A 287 11.64 23.27 -10.29
C LEU A 287 10.18 23.01 -10.64
N THR A 288 9.27 23.56 -9.85
CA THR A 288 7.83 23.48 -10.13
C THR A 288 7.46 24.34 -11.33
N ILE A 289 6.61 23.80 -12.20
CA ILE A 289 6.02 24.50 -13.34
C ILE A 289 4.75 25.17 -12.84
N ASN A 290 4.70 26.49 -12.94
CA ASN A 290 3.47 27.25 -12.66
C ASN A 290 2.51 27.13 -13.86
N ASP A 291 1.22 27.30 -13.65
CA ASP A 291 0.16 27.05 -14.66
C ASP A 291 0.37 27.78 -16.01
N ASP A 292 1.07 28.92 -16.00
CA ASP A 292 1.41 29.71 -17.20
C ASP A 292 2.92 29.71 -17.54
N GLY A 293 3.71 28.87 -16.88
CA GLY A 293 5.16 28.82 -17.03
C GLY A 293 5.60 28.27 -18.39
N ILE A 294 6.45 29.03 -19.09
CA ILE A 294 7.19 28.54 -20.25
C ILE A 294 8.53 27.97 -19.77
N ILE A 295 8.83 26.75 -20.18
CA ILE A 295 10.12 26.11 -19.92
C ILE A 295 10.98 26.28 -21.16
N ASN A 296 12.08 27.04 -21.03
CA ASN A 296 13.08 27.07 -22.09
C ASN A 296 14.01 25.86 -21.93
N THR A 297 13.92 24.95 -22.89
CA THR A 297 14.64 23.67 -22.91
C THR A 297 15.97 23.76 -23.64
N GLU A 298 16.24 24.87 -24.36
CA GLU A 298 17.37 24.99 -25.29
C GLU A 298 17.44 23.82 -26.32
N GLY A 299 16.31 23.18 -26.62
CA GLY A 299 16.26 22.01 -27.50
C GLY A 299 16.82 20.72 -26.89
N ARG A 300 17.02 20.69 -25.57
CA ARG A 300 17.48 19.50 -24.83
C ARG A 300 16.30 18.66 -24.34
N GLU A 301 16.61 17.44 -23.92
CA GLU A 301 15.63 16.57 -23.27
C GLU A 301 15.15 17.20 -21.95
N VAL A 302 13.85 17.06 -21.72
CA VAL A 302 13.20 17.51 -20.50
C VAL A 302 12.86 16.30 -19.65
N MET A 303 13.36 16.30 -18.42
CA MET A 303 12.97 15.35 -17.40
C MET A 303 11.82 15.96 -16.59
N LEU A 304 10.68 15.26 -16.56
CA LEU A 304 9.51 15.67 -15.79
C LEU A 304 9.24 14.68 -14.66
N ARG A 305 8.66 15.20 -13.58
CA ARG A 305 8.00 14.38 -12.57
C ARG A 305 6.76 15.11 -12.06
N ALA A 306 5.79 14.34 -11.58
CA ALA A 306 4.63 14.88 -10.89
C ALA A 306 4.76 14.56 -9.40
N ARG A 307 4.61 15.57 -8.55
CA ARG A 307 4.43 15.41 -7.10
C ARG A 307 2.94 15.33 -6.80
N LEU A 308 2.52 14.26 -6.13
CA LEU A 308 1.12 13.99 -5.81
C LEU A 308 0.95 13.62 -4.35
N SER A 309 -0.23 13.91 -3.81
CA SER A 309 -0.73 13.41 -2.52
C SER A 309 -1.74 12.30 -2.74
N THR A 310 -2.08 11.56 -1.67
CA THR A 310 -3.12 10.52 -1.75
C THR A 310 -4.46 11.15 -2.16
N GLU A 311 -5.13 10.53 -3.14
CA GLU A 311 -6.34 11.01 -3.84
C GLU A 311 -6.16 11.98 -5.01
N ASP A 312 -4.98 12.56 -5.22
CA ASP A 312 -4.71 13.33 -6.44
C ASP A 312 -4.82 12.40 -7.66
N LYS A 313 -5.46 12.90 -8.72
CA LYS A 313 -5.64 12.18 -9.98
C LYS A 313 -5.17 13.03 -11.13
N ILE A 314 -4.33 12.46 -11.99
CA ILE A 314 -3.96 13.09 -13.26
C ILE A 314 -4.67 12.32 -14.36
N TYR A 315 -5.53 13.01 -15.10
CA TYR A 315 -6.23 12.46 -16.26
C TYR A 315 -5.38 12.60 -17.52
N GLN A 316 -4.63 13.70 -17.63
CA GLN A 316 -3.83 13.96 -18.82
C GLN A 316 -2.69 14.94 -18.53
N ILE A 317 -1.58 14.76 -19.23
CA ILE A 317 -0.47 15.72 -19.31
C ILE A 317 -0.18 15.96 -20.78
N LEU A 318 -0.19 17.23 -21.18
CA LEU A 318 0.07 17.68 -22.54
C LEU A 318 1.31 18.56 -22.55
N ILE A 319 2.24 18.26 -23.45
CA ILE A 319 3.37 19.13 -23.78
C ILE A 319 2.99 19.92 -25.02
N ALA A 320 3.06 21.24 -24.95
CA ALA A 320 2.56 22.11 -26.01
C ALA A 320 3.45 23.35 -26.24
N GLN A 321 3.21 24.05 -27.35
CA GLN A 321 3.76 25.37 -27.65
C GLN A 321 2.64 26.34 -27.97
N ASP A 322 2.92 27.63 -27.75
CA ASP A 322 2.04 28.71 -28.19
C ASP A 322 2.02 28.73 -29.74
N GLU A 323 0.85 28.77 -30.36
CA GLU A 323 0.74 28.82 -31.84
C GLU A 323 1.25 30.14 -32.43
N ASN A 324 1.49 31.16 -31.60
CA ASN A 324 1.83 32.53 -32.00
C ASN A 324 3.33 32.87 -31.88
N ASN A 325 4.24 31.89 -31.93
CA ASN A 325 5.69 32.12 -31.99
C ASN A 325 6.32 31.56 -33.26
#